data_AF-A0A084XZP2-F1
#
_entry.id   AF-A0A084XZP2-F1
#
_cell.length_a   1.000
_cell.length_b   1.000
_cell.length_c   1.000
_cell.angle_alpha   90.00
_cell.angle_beta   90.00
_cell.angle_gamma   90.00
#
_symmetry.space_group_name_H-M   'P 1'
#
loop_
_entity.id
_entity.type
_entity.pdbx_description
1 polymer ?
#
loop_
_entity_poly.entity_id
_entity_poly.type
_entity_poly.pdbx_seq_one_letter_code
_entity_poly.pdbx_strand_id
1 'polypeptide(L)'
;MLQSRYIGPYLLYGAGTGWHSPQTTTQSQVYAVRYAQGEVYELPLPHSVDRVEALGSNALVVGSDGRDLHLTSVRLTSLPVTVGRYTRKDAAQGETRSHGFFYRSEGEFDGLLGLPIVGGGEPGARQLRTPSAALLFLRNHALALSELGTLTAQPSASDQSDGCRASCVDWYGNSRPLFVRGRVFALMGYEIVEGKVDAKHIMETRRVNFAPAVLQVTR
;
A
#
# COMPACT_ATOMS: atom_id res chain seq x y z
N MET A 1 6.12 12.23 10.93
CA MET A 1 5.56 11.21 11.84
C MET A 1 6.49 10.01 11.86
N LEU A 2 6.74 9.42 13.02
CA LEU A 2 7.58 8.22 13.15
C LEU A 2 6.81 6.98 12.67
N GLN A 3 7.43 6.16 11.83
CA GLN A 3 6.97 4.84 11.43
C GLN A 3 7.93 3.80 11.95
N SER A 4 7.42 2.64 12.37
CA SER A 4 8.28 1.55 12.83
C SER A 4 7.66 0.18 12.57
N ARG A 5 8.52 -0.84 12.40
CA ARG A 5 8.08 -2.23 12.25
C ARG A 5 9.18 -3.22 12.64
N TYR A 6 8.77 -4.27 13.36
CA TYR A 6 9.61 -5.45 13.57
C TYR A 6 9.54 -6.40 12.37
N ILE A 7 10.70 -6.80 11.85
CA ILE A 7 10.85 -7.75 10.75
C ILE A 7 12.01 -8.69 11.10
N GLY A 8 11.68 -9.91 11.51
CA GLY A 8 12.67 -10.87 12.01
C GLY A 8 13.49 -10.29 13.18
N PRO A 9 14.84 -10.28 13.11
CA PRO A 9 15.70 -9.73 14.16
C PRO A 9 15.86 -8.21 14.10
N TYR A 10 15.15 -7.52 13.20
CA TYR A 10 15.27 -6.09 12.99
C TYR A 10 14.06 -5.32 13.50
N LEU A 11 14.30 -4.16 14.12
CA LEU A 11 13.37 -3.05 14.21
C LEU A 11 13.77 -2.04 13.13
N LEU A 12 12.88 -1.77 12.19
CA LEU A 12 13.05 -0.67 11.26
C LEU A 12 12.25 0.53 11.75
N TYR A 13 12.83 1.72 11.68
CA TYR A 13 12.11 2.97 11.91
C TYR A 13 12.63 4.12 11.08
N GLY A 14 11.78 5.09 10.80
CA GLY A 14 12.11 6.31 10.07
C GLY A 14 11.01 7.35 10.18
N ALA A 15 11.28 8.55 9.67
CA ALA A 15 10.32 9.65 9.72
C ALA A 15 9.75 9.96 8.33
N GLY A 16 8.42 10.04 8.27
CA GLY A 16 7.67 10.45 7.10
C GLY A 16 7.03 11.84 7.25
N THR A 17 6.38 12.30 6.19
CA THR A 17 5.58 13.55 6.16
C THR A 17 4.29 13.41 6.99
N GLY A 18 3.91 12.17 7.34
CA GLY A 18 2.79 11.85 8.24
C GLY A 18 1.46 11.81 7.51
N TRP A 19 0.40 12.35 8.13
CA TRP A 19 -0.96 12.36 7.58
C TRP A 19 -1.24 13.58 6.68
N HIS A 20 -0.25 14.46 6.54
CA HIS A 20 -0.34 15.70 5.77
C HIS A 20 -0.18 15.43 4.28
N SER A 21 -0.32 16.48 3.46
CA SER A 21 -0.05 16.38 2.03
C SER A 21 1.40 15.93 1.77
N PRO A 22 1.63 15.15 0.70
CA PRO A 22 2.97 14.81 0.24
C PRO A 22 3.86 16.04 0.07
N GLN A 23 5.13 15.94 0.49
CA GLN A 23 6.12 17.03 0.42
C GLN A 23 7.36 16.56 -0.32
N THR A 24 8.08 17.49 -0.95
CA THR A 24 9.40 17.21 -1.52
C THR A 24 10.36 16.82 -0.40
N THR A 25 11.05 15.68 -0.57
CA THR A 25 12.00 15.17 0.41
C THR A 25 13.41 15.61 0.01
N THR A 26 14.11 16.35 0.87
CA THR A 26 15.48 16.79 0.60
C THR A 26 16.52 15.79 1.06
N GLN A 27 16.34 15.19 2.23
CA GLN A 27 17.12 14.07 2.78
C GLN A 27 16.23 13.22 3.68
N SER A 28 16.33 11.90 3.55
CA SER A 28 15.64 10.94 4.42
C SER A 28 16.45 9.67 4.60
N GLN A 29 16.11 8.92 5.64
CA GLN A 29 16.77 7.67 5.99
C GLN A 29 15.81 6.75 6.73
N VAL A 30 16.07 5.45 6.64
CA VAL A 30 15.49 4.44 7.53
C VAL A 30 16.61 3.83 8.34
N TYR A 31 16.36 3.65 9.63
CA TYR A 31 17.26 2.94 10.54
C TYR A 31 16.83 1.48 10.61
N ALA A 32 17.78 0.57 10.46
CA ALA A 32 17.61 -0.85 10.73
C ALA A 32 18.39 -1.21 11.99
N VAL A 33 17.69 -1.55 13.07
CA VAL A 33 18.29 -1.89 14.36
C VAL A 33 18.20 -3.38 14.59
N ARG A 34 19.33 -4.06 14.81
CA ARG A 34 19.37 -5.42 15.34
C ARG A 34 19.05 -5.35 16.84
N TYR A 35 17.77 -5.40 17.19
CA TYR A 35 17.29 -5.02 18.54
C TYR A 35 17.86 -5.88 19.67
N ALA A 36 18.32 -7.10 19.37
CA ALA A 36 18.96 -7.98 20.35
C ALA A 36 20.47 -7.70 20.53
N GLN A 37 21.14 -7.12 19.54
CA GLN A 37 22.58 -6.85 19.54
C GLN A 37 22.92 -5.38 19.77
N GLY A 38 21.99 -4.46 19.46
CA GLY A 38 22.19 -3.02 19.53
C GLY A 38 22.87 -2.41 18.31
N GLU A 39 23.18 -3.19 17.28
CA GLU A 39 23.76 -2.68 16.03
C GLU A 39 22.71 -1.86 15.25
N VAL A 40 23.09 -0.66 14.84
CA VAL A 40 22.23 0.27 14.09
C VAL A 40 22.86 0.54 12.74
N TYR A 41 22.07 0.36 11.69
CA TYR A 41 22.44 0.68 10.31
C TYR A 41 21.56 1.81 9.81
N GLU A 42 22.18 2.89 9.35
CA GLU A 42 21.51 4.00 8.68
C GLU A 42 21.50 3.75 7.18
N LEU A 43 20.30 3.72 6.58
CA LEU A 43 20.11 3.48 5.17
C LEU A 43 19.52 4.75 4.53
N PRO A 44 20.26 5.46 3.67
CA PRO A 44 19.76 6.68 3.03
C PRO A 44 18.63 6.37 2.05
N LEU A 45 17.62 7.23 2.03
CA LEU A 45 16.45 7.15 1.17
C LEU A 45 16.24 8.46 0.41
N PRO A 46 15.85 8.39 -0.88
CA PRO A 46 15.52 9.59 -1.65
C PRO A 46 14.09 10.11 -1.39
N HIS A 47 13.34 9.46 -0.50
CA HIS A 47 11.92 9.74 -0.23
C HIS A 47 11.62 9.58 1.27
N SER A 48 10.49 10.11 1.72
CA SER A 48 10.07 10.04 3.12
C SER A 48 9.77 8.59 3.59
N VAL A 49 9.67 8.37 4.89
CA VAL A 49 9.28 7.07 5.47
C VAL A 49 7.84 7.15 5.97
N ASP A 50 6.88 6.97 5.07
CA ASP A 50 5.45 7.06 5.40
C ASP A 50 4.86 5.72 5.83
N ARG A 51 5.48 4.61 5.40
CA ARG A 51 5.14 3.24 5.80
C ARG A 51 6.36 2.32 5.74
N VAL A 52 6.41 1.36 6.67
CA VAL A 52 7.39 0.25 6.66
C VAL A 52 6.64 -1.07 6.72
N GLU A 53 6.93 -1.99 5.80
CA GLU A 53 6.26 -3.28 5.65
C GLU A 53 7.25 -4.42 5.48
N ALA A 54 6.80 -5.65 5.73
CA ALA A 54 7.59 -6.85 5.48
C ALA A 54 7.43 -7.33 4.04
N LEU A 55 8.56 -7.62 3.37
CA LEU A 55 8.67 -8.41 2.15
C LEU A 55 9.28 -9.77 2.51
N GLY A 56 8.49 -10.58 3.23
CA GLY A 56 8.98 -11.83 3.81
C GLY A 56 9.93 -11.54 4.96
N SER A 57 11.18 -12.00 4.85
CA SER A 57 12.27 -11.71 5.80
C SER A 57 12.95 -10.35 5.56
N ASN A 58 12.59 -9.67 4.46
CA ASN A 58 13.13 -8.37 4.06
C ASN A 58 12.11 -7.25 4.32
N ALA A 59 12.47 -6.00 4.07
CA ALA A 59 11.57 -4.87 4.25
C ALA A 59 11.23 -4.14 2.96
N LEU A 60 10.10 -3.43 3.02
CA LEU A 60 9.69 -2.40 2.08
C LEU A 60 9.52 -1.10 2.85
N VAL A 61 10.14 -0.04 2.36
CA VAL A 61 9.90 1.32 2.81
C VAL A 61 9.13 2.05 1.73
N VAL A 62 8.02 2.68 2.11
CA VAL A 62 7.19 3.46 1.21
C VAL A 62 7.12 4.90 1.70
N GLY A 63 7.21 5.86 0.78
CA GLY A 63 6.86 7.22 1.09
C GLY A 63 6.91 8.16 -0.11
N SER A 64 6.53 9.40 0.15
CA SER A 64 6.40 10.46 -0.85
C SER A 64 7.73 11.15 -1.18
N ASP A 65 7.85 11.60 -2.42
CA ASP A 65 8.69 12.73 -2.80
C ASP A 65 7.90 13.62 -3.77
N GLY A 66 7.48 14.79 -3.28
CA GLY A 66 6.57 15.65 -4.03
C GLY A 66 5.23 14.94 -4.28
N ARG A 67 4.83 14.76 -5.54
CA ARG A 67 3.57 14.10 -5.93
C ARG A 67 3.73 12.60 -6.19
N ASP A 68 4.93 12.08 -6.11
CA ASP A 68 5.22 10.70 -6.52
C ASP A 68 5.34 9.79 -5.29
N LEU A 69 4.90 8.55 -5.45
CA LEU A 69 5.01 7.51 -4.43
C LEU A 69 6.22 6.64 -4.72
N HIS A 70 7.13 6.56 -3.76
CA HIS A 70 8.36 5.80 -3.87
C HIS A 70 8.32 4.57 -2.96
N LEU A 71 8.85 3.48 -3.48
CA LEU A 71 8.95 2.19 -2.83
C LEU A 71 10.41 1.74 -2.91
N THR A 72 11.06 1.57 -1.76
CA THR A 72 12.43 1.06 -1.65
C THR A 72 12.42 -0.25 -0.89
N SER A 73 12.94 -1.32 -1.50
CA SER A 73 13.13 -2.59 -0.80
C SER A 73 14.47 -2.59 -0.05
N VAL A 74 14.49 -3.25 1.10
CA VAL A 74 15.67 -3.36 1.97
C VAL A 74 15.93 -4.83 2.24
N ARG A 75 17.14 -5.29 1.89
CA ARG A 75 17.61 -6.61 2.27
C ARG A 75 18.07 -6.60 3.73
N LEU A 76 17.55 -7.52 4.54
CA LEU A 76 17.83 -7.59 5.97
C LEU A 76 18.77 -8.78 6.30
N THR A 77 20.01 -8.70 5.79
CA THR A 77 21.10 -9.65 6.07
C THR A 77 21.98 -9.18 7.23
N SER A 78 23.15 -9.79 7.50
CA SER A 78 24.12 -9.29 8.48
C SER A 78 24.41 -7.80 8.33
N LEU A 79 24.61 -7.35 7.08
CA LEU A 79 24.69 -5.96 6.67
C LEU A 79 23.43 -5.58 5.86
N PRO A 80 22.49 -4.81 6.43
CA PRO A 80 21.32 -4.30 5.71
C PRO A 80 21.70 -3.36 4.55
N VAL A 81 20.95 -3.43 3.45
CA VAL A 81 21.17 -2.57 2.29
C VAL A 81 19.89 -2.33 1.51
N THR A 82 19.75 -1.14 0.91
CA THR A 82 18.67 -0.86 -0.05
C THR A 82 18.96 -1.58 -1.37
N VAL A 83 17.93 -2.18 -2.00
CA VAL A 83 18.12 -3.02 -3.20
C VAL A 83 17.37 -2.46 -4.39
N GLY A 84 16.04 -2.57 -4.39
CA GLY A 84 15.17 -2.15 -5.47
C GLY A 84 14.51 -0.82 -5.17
N ARG A 85 14.22 -0.08 -6.23
CA ARG A 85 13.43 1.16 -6.18
C ARG A 85 12.37 1.12 -7.25
N TYR A 86 11.17 1.56 -6.90
CA TYR A 86 10.07 1.75 -7.82
C TYR A 86 9.35 3.06 -7.48
N THR A 87 8.97 3.79 -8.51
CA THR A 87 8.24 5.05 -8.38
C THR A 87 6.94 4.97 -9.15
N ARG A 88 5.83 5.20 -8.44
CA ARG A 88 4.53 5.46 -9.06
C ARG A 88 4.33 6.96 -9.13
N LYS A 89 4.27 7.48 -10.35
CA LYS A 89 4.03 8.91 -10.58
C LYS A 89 2.61 9.30 -10.16
N ASP A 90 2.49 10.53 -9.66
CA ASP A 90 1.23 11.16 -9.27
C ASP A 90 0.37 10.28 -8.36
N ALA A 91 1.00 9.68 -7.35
CA ALA A 91 0.34 8.80 -6.39
C ALA A 91 0.78 9.09 -4.97
N ALA A 92 -0.09 8.80 -4.01
CA ALA A 92 0.20 8.83 -2.59
C ALA A 92 -0.41 7.60 -1.87
N GLN A 93 0.02 7.34 -0.64
CA GLN A 93 -0.55 6.28 0.21
C GLN A 93 -2.06 6.52 0.41
N GLY A 94 -2.89 5.54 0.06
CA GLY A 94 -4.35 5.62 0.18
C GLY A 94 -4.91 5.05 1.49
N GLU A 95 -4.06 4.44 2.32
CA GLU A 95 -4.37 3.89 3.64
C GLU A 95 -3.09 3.93 4.49
N THR A 96 -3.15 4.35 5.75
CA THR A 96 -1.99 4.38 6.68
C THR A 96 -2.07 3.32 7.77
N ARG A 97 -3.22 2.66 7.95
CA ARG A 97 -3.39 1.55 8.89
C ARG A 97 -2.58 0.35 8.43
N SER A 98 -2.15 -0.46 9.40
CA SER A 98 -1.23 -1.59 9.21
C SER A 98 -1.74 -2.64 8.21
N HIS A 99 -3.05 -2.81 8.07
CA HIS A 99 -3.66 -3.82 7.17
C HIS A 99 -3.97 -3.31 5.76
N GLY A 100 -3.71 -2.03 5.46
CA GLY A 100 -3.87 -1.52 4.10
C GLY A 100 -2.92 -2.22 3.12
N PHE A 101 -1.73 -2.61 3.57
CA PHE A 101 -0.78 -3.38 2.78
C PHE A 101 -0.97 -4.89 2.97
N PHE A 102 -0.77 -5.66 1.91
CA PHE A 102 -0.64 -7.11 2.00
C PHE A 102 0.47 -7.61 1.11
N TYR A 103 1.32 -8.49 1.65
CA TYR A 103 2.33 -9.22 0.88
C TYR A 103 2.07 -10.72 0.94
N ARG A 104 1.92 -11.35 -0.23
CA ARG A 104 1.93 -12.81 -0.39
C ARG A 104 3.32 -13.24 -0.87
N SER A 105 4.07 -13.88 0.02
CA SER A 105 5.32 -14.55 -0.35
C SER A 105 5.05 -15.72 -1.31
N GLU A 106 5.88 -15.81 -2.35
CA GLU A 106 5.98 -16.94 -3.29
C GLU A 106 7.35 -17.65 -3.17
N GLY A 107 8.19 -17.19 -2.23
CA GLY A 107 9.55 -17.64 -1.98
C GLY A 107 10.23 -16.71 -0.99
N GLU A 108 11.53 -16.92 -0.77
CA GLU A 108 12.32 -16.08 0.15
C GLU A 108 12.43 -14.63 -0.33
N PHE A 109 12.57 -14.43 -1.65
CA PHE A 109 12.75 -13.12 -2.26
C PHE A 109 11.67 -12.74 -3.28
N ASP A 110 10.66 -13.59 -3.44
CA ASP A 110 9.64 -13.48 -4.47
C ASP A 110 8.26 -13.36 -3.85
N GLY A 111 7.39 -12.58 -4.48
CA GLY A 111 5.99 -12.54 -4.09
C GLY A 111 5.20 -11.43 -4.76
N LEU A 112 3.98 -11.25 -4.28
CA LEU A 112 3.06 -10.22 -4.75
C LEU A 112 2.70 -9.31 -3.59
N LEU A 113 2.70 -8.00 -3.82
CA LEU A 113 2.19 -7.03 -2.88
C LEU A 113 1.01 -6.26 -3.47
N GLY A 114 0.10 -5.84 -2.59
CA GLY A 114 -0.95 -4.88 -2.87
C GLY A 114 -0.83 -3.68 -1.93
N LEU A 115 -1.05 -2.49 -2.46
CA LEU A 115 -1.00 -1.23 -1.72
C LEU A 115 -2.11 -0.26 -2.16
N PRO A 116 -2.95 0.23 -1.24
CA PRO A 116 -3.90 1.31 -1.48
C PRO A 116 -3.18 2.58 -1.93
N ILE A 117 -3.65 3.16 -3.04
CA ILE A 117 -3.14 4.43 -3.54
C ILE A 117 -4.29 5.40 -3.84
N VAL A 118 -3.95 6.69 -3.74
CA VAL A 118 -4.76 7.83 -4.18
C VAL A 118 -3.92 8.72 -5.08
N GLY A 119 -4.50 9.78 -5.66
CA GLY A 119 -3.75 10.73 -6.49
C GLY A 119 -2.67 11.47 -5.69
N GLY A 120 -1.57 11.85 -6.34
CA GLY A 120 -0.37 12.39 -5.69
C GLY A 120 -0.53 13.71 -4.93
N GLY A 121 -1.60 14.47 -5.19
CA GLY A 121 -1.93 15.69 -4.44
C GLY A 121 -2.72 15.44 -3.15
N GLU A 122 -3.13 14.21 -2.87
CA GLU A 122 -4.10 13.91 -1.82
C GLU A 122 -3.44 13.71 -0.45
N PRO A 123 -3.94 14.36 0.62
CA PRO A 123 -3.44 14.13 1.97
C PRO A 123 -3.75 12.72 2.47
N GLY A 124 -2.83 12.12 3.23
CA GLY A 124 -3.06 10.81 3.87
C GLY A 124 -4.30 10.79 4.78
N ALA A 125 -4.66 11.91 5.42
CA ALA A 125 -5.88 12.03 6.23
C ALA A 125 -7.19 11.84 5.42
N ARG A 126 -7.18 12.08 4.10
CA ARG A 126 -8.38 11.98 3.27
C ARG A 126 -8.90 10.55 3.17
N GLN A 127 -8.04 9.56 3.40
CA GLN A 127 -8.44 8.15 3.47
C GLN A 127 -9.51 7.85 4.53
N LEU A 128 -9.65 8.70 5.57
CA LEU A 128 -10.63 8.52 6.64
C LEU A 128 -12.04 8.92 6.20
N ARG A 129 -12.17 9.62 5.07
CA ARG A 129 -13.42 10.22 4.59
C ARG A 129 -13.73 9.89 3.13
N THR A 130 -12.79 9.34 2.39
CA THR A 130 -12.94 9.07 0.95
C THR A 130 -12.36 7.70 0.62
N PRO A 131 -13.11 6.85 -0.12
CA PRO A 131 -12.62 5.58 -0.63
C PRO A 131 -11.27 5.71 -1.37
N SER A 132 -10.38 4.71 -1.29
CA SER A 132 -9.14 4.69 -2.06
C SER A 132 -9.52 4.57 -3.52
N ALA A 133 -8.88 5.35 -4.37
CA ALA A 133 -9.18 5.35 -5.79
C ALA A 133 -8.76 4.02 -6.45
N ALA A 134 -7.68 3.41 -5.95
CA ALA A 134 -7.14 2.19 -6.51
C ALA A 134 -6.30 1.37 -5.51
N LEU A 135 -6.15 0.09 -5.81
CA LEU A 135 -5.13 -0.79 -5.25
C LEU A 135 -4.06 -1.05 -6.30
N LEU A 136 -2.83 -0.63 -6.02
CA LEU A 136 -1.64 -0.91 -6.80
C LEU A 136 -1.12 -2.31 -6.48
N PHE A 137 -0.86 -3.11 -7.51
CA PHE A 137 -0.26 -4.42 -7.37
C PHE A 137 1.14 -4.43 -7.99
N LEU A 138 2.12 -4.88 -7.22
CA LEU A 138 3.49 -5.05 -7.69
C LEU A 138 3.93 -6.50 -7.51
N ARG A 139 4.77 -6.96 -8.43
CA ARG A 139 5.54 -8.18 -8.28
C ARG A 139 6.89 -7.84 -7.66
N ASN A 140 7.23 -8.57 -6.61
CA ASN A 140 8.56 -8.63 -6.04
C ASN A 140 9.31 -9.83 -6.66
N HIS A 141 10.45 -9.56 -7.31
CA HIS A 141 11.37 -10.59 -7.79
C HIS A 141 12.78 -10.24 -7.33
N ALA A 142 13.36 -11.05 -6.44
CA ALA A 142 14.68 -10.79 -5.87
C ALA A 142 14.85 -9.38 -5.24
N LEU A 143 13.77 -8.83 -4.64
CA LEU A 143 13.67 -7.46 -4.11
C LEU A 143 13.60 -6.35 -5.18
N ALA A 144 13.59 -6.69 -6.47
CA ALA A 144 13.23 -5.75 -7.52
C ALA A 144 11.70 -5.71 -7.67
N LEU A 145 11.14 -4.50 -7.68
CA LEU A 145 9.70 -4.29 -7.79
C LEU A 145 9.33 -3.96 -9.24
N SER A 146 8.29 -4.63 -9.74
CA SER A 146 7.72 -4.37 -11.06
C SER A 146 6.21 -4.22 -10.96
N GLU A 147 5.66 -3.29 -11.72
CA GLU A 147 4.22 -3.03 -11.71
C GLU A 147 3.46 -4.11 -12.46
N LEU A 148 2.39 -4.62 -11.83
CA LEU A 148 1.38 -5.45 -12.47
C LEU A 148 0.16 -4.62 -12.90
N GLY A 149 -0.08 -3.50 -12.24
CA GLY A 149 -1.16 -2.57 -12.56
C GLY A 149 -2.03 -2.27 -11.34
N THR A 150 -3.22 -1.75 -11.61
CA THR A 150 -4.15 -1.29 -10.57
C THR A 150 -5.53 -1.91 -10.75
N LEU A 151 -6.18 -2.27 -9.63
CA LEU A 151 -7.63 -2.44 -9.60
C LEU A 151 -8.24 -1.16 -9.03
N THR A 152 -9.19 -0.56 -9.72
CA THR A 152 -9.75 0.75 -9.36
C THR A 152 -11.16 0.65 -8.84
N ALA A 153 -11.53 1.56 -7.93
CA ALA A 153 -12.92 1.73 -7.55
C ALA A 153 -13.72 2.33 -8.72
N GLN A 154 -14.95 1.88 -8.93
CA GLN A 154 -15.89 2.33 -9.96
C GLN A 154 -17.26 2.64 -9.34
N PRO A 155 -17.36 3.65 -8.46
CA PRO A 155 -18.64 4.04 -7.90
C PRO A 155 -19.61 4.47 -9.02
N SER A 156 -20.82 3.92 -9.00
CA SER A 156 -21.88 4.28 -9.95
C SER A 156 -22.54 5.59 -9.53
N ALA A 157 -23.04 6.37 -10.50
CA ALA A 157 -23.85 7.56 -10.22
C ALA A 157 -25.17 7.21 -9.50
N SER A 158 -25.62 5.97 -9.58
CA SER A 158 -26.78 5.44 -8.83
C SER A 158 -26.46 5.10 -7.37
N ASP A 159 -25.18 5.03 -7.00
CA ASP A 159 -24.76 4.72 -5.64
C ASP A 159 -25.02 5.96 -4.78
N GLN A 160 -26.07 5.93 -3.95
CA GLN A 160 -26.22 6.98 -2.95
C GLN A 160 -25.07 6.86 -1.97
N SER A 161 -24.31 7.95 -1.82
CA SER A 161 -23.47 8.13 -0.64
C SER A 161 -24.39 8.13 0.56
N ASP A 162 -24.43 7.02 1.27
CA ASP A 162 -25.18 6.89 2.51
C ASP A 162 -24.50 7.63 3.68
N GLY A 163 -23.42 8.36 3.40
CA GLY A 163 -22.67 9.11 4.39
C GLY A 163 -21.91 8.21 5.35
N CYS A 164 -21.29 7.13 4.84
CA CYS A 164 -20.52 6.19 5.65
C CYS A 164 -21.36 5.38 6.64
N ARG A 165 -22.66 5.18 6.36
CA ARG A 165 -23.56 4.45 7.27
C ARG A 165 -23.34 2.95 7.21
N ALA A 166 -23.22 2.41 6.00
CA ALA A 166 -22.78 1.06 5.77
C ALA A 166 -21.26 1.04 5.72
N SER A 167 -20.61 1.71 4.75
CA SER A 167 -19.16 1.62 4.53
C SER A 167 -18.40 2.93 4.33
N CYS A 168 -17.43 3.20 5.20
CA CYS A 168 -16.27 4.08 4.93
C CYS A 168 -14.95 3.60 5.56
N VAL A 169 -15.01 2.58 6.42
CA VAL A 169 -13.83 1.99 7.07
C VAL A 169 -13.95 0.46 7.19
N ASP A 170 -14.94 -0.14 6.53
CA ASP A 170 -15.45 -1.48 6.81
C ASP A 170 -14.44 -2.60 6.58
N TRP A 171 -13.49 -2.36 5.67
CA TRP A 171 -12.41 -3.30 5.42
C TRP A 171 -11.27 -3.17 6.46
N TYR A 172 -11.59 -2.70 7.67
CA TYR A 172 -10.63 -2.24 8.70
C TYR A 172 -9.73 -1.10 8.20
N GLY A 173 -10.27 -0.29 7.29
CA GLY A 173 -9.50 0.52 6.36
C GLY A 173 -10.37 1.07 5.25
N ASN A 174 -9.73 1.83 4.39
CA ASN A 174 -10.31 2.41 3.21
C ASN A 174 -10.42 1.38 2.07
N SER A 175 -9.31 0.72 1.77
CA SER A 175 -9.25 -0.40 0.84
C SER A 175 -8.25 -1.44 1.31
N ARG A 176 -8.41 -2.66 0.82
CA ARG A 176 -7.58 -3.79 1.21
C ARG A 176 -7.29 -4.74 0.05
N PRO A 177 -6.03 -5.13 -0.17
CA PRO A 177 -5.70 -6.27 -1.01
C PRO A 177 -5.83 -7.57 -0.21
N LEU A 178 -6.41 -8.60 -0.81
CA LEU A 178 -6.45 -9.96 -0.25
C LEU A 178 -5.94 -10.96 -1.28
N PHE A 179 -5.09 -11.87 -0.84
CA PHE A 179 -4.62 -12.99 -1.64
C PHE A 179 -5.09 -14.29 -0.98
N VAL A 180 -6.01 -15.00 -1.62
CA VAL A 180 -6.67 -16.18 -1.03
C VAL A 180 -6.75 -17.30 -2.05
N ARG A 181 -6.16 -18.47 -1.74
CA ARG A 181 -6.23 -19.68 -2.58
C ARG A 181 -5.91 -19.43 -4.07
N GLY A 182 -4.87 -18.65 -4.34
CA GLY A 182 -4.44 -18.32 -5.70
C GLY A 182 -5.24 -17.21 -6.40
N ARG A 183 -6.22 -16.60 -5.72
CA ARG A 183 -7.04 -15.49 -6.23
C ARG A 183 -6.59 -14.18 -5.59
N VAL A 184 -6.77 -13.08 -6.31
CA VAL A 184 -6.45 -11.73 -5.85
C VAL A 184 -7.73 -10.93 -5.78
N PHE A 185 -7.96 -10.27 -4.66
CA PHE A 185 -9.11 -9.40 -4.45
C PHE A 185 -8.68 -8.01 -4.01
N ALA A 186 -9.40 -7.03 -4.50
CA ALA A 186 -9.36 -5.65 -4.10
C ALA A 186 -10.70 -5.29 -3.47
N LEU A 187 -10.70 -5.05 -2.15
CA LEU A 187 -11.89 -4.60 -1.43
C LEU A 187 -11.80 -3.08 -1.30
N MET A 188 -12.75 -2.36 -1.90
CA MET A 188 -12.70 -0.91 -2.06
C MET A 188 -14.11 -0.35 -1.87
N GLY A 189 -14.39 0.27 -0.72
CA GLY A 189 -15.74 0.75 -0.40
C GLY A 189 -16.80 -0.36 -0.56
N TYR A 190 -17.83 -0.10 -1.36
CA TYR A 190 -18.92 -1.04 -1.68
C TYR A 190 -18.60 -2.07 -2.77
N GLU A 191 -17.32 -2.22 -3.11
CA GLU A 191 -16.92 -3.05 -4.23
C GLU A 191 -15.92 -4.14 -3.78
N ILE A 192 -16.17 -5.34 -4.28
CA ILE A 192 -15.19 -6.44 -4.27
C ILE A 192 -14.82 -6.71 -5.71
N VAL A 193 -13.55 -6.48 -6.04
CA VAL A 193 -12.99 -6.65 -7.37
C VAL A 193 -12.04 -7.83 -7.36
N GLU A 194 -12.29 -8.82 -8.19
CA GLU A 194 -11.41 -9.97 -8.39
C GLU A 194 -10.44 -9.70 -9.54
N GLY A 195 -9.15 -9.82 -9.26
CA GLY A 195 -8.08 -9.74 -10.24
C GLY A 195 -7.48 -11.11 -10.56
N LYS A 196 -7.05 -11.27 -11.82
CA LYS A 196 -6.18 -12.35 -12.25
C LYS A 196 -4.81 -11.77 -12.58
N VAL A 197 -3.78 -12.32 -11.95
CA VAL A 197 -2.38 -11.95 -12.18
C VAL A 197 -1.77 -12.91 -13.20
N ASP A 198 -1.11 -12.36 -14.21
CA ASP A 198 -0.20 -13.09 -15.09
C ASP A 198 1.27 -12.69 -14.83
N ALA A 199 2.16 -12.93 -15.80
CA ALA A 199 3.57 -12.59 -15.66
C ALA A 199 3.82 -11.08 -15.50
N LYS A 200 3.04 -10.24 -16.18
CA LYS A 200 3.29 -8.79 -16.32
C LYS A 200 2.13 -7.92 -15.85
N HIS A 201 0.91 -8.47 -15.75
CA HIS A 201 -0.26 -7.67 -15.51
C HIS A 201 -1.19 -8.28 -14.47
N ILE A 202 -1.99 -7.41 -13.84
CA ILE A 202 -3.23 -7.78 -13.17
C ILE A 202 -4.41 -7.28 -14.01
N MET A 203 -5.38 -8.16 -14.24
CA MET A 203 -6.61 -7.82 -14.96
C MET A 203 -7.82 -8.10 -14.08
N GLU A 204 -8.75 -7.16 -14.05
CA GLU A 204 -10.07 -7.39 -13.46
C GLU A 204 -10.78 -8.53 -14.21
N THR A 205 -11.35 -9.46 -13.45
CA THR A 205 -12.12 -10.59 -13.98
C THR A 205 -13.56 -10.57 -13.55
N ARG A 206 -13.84 -10.01 -12.36
CA ARG A 206 -15.18 -9.89 -11.81
C ARG A 206 -15.26 -8.75 -10.82
N ARG A 207 -16.44 -8.13 -10.74
CA ARG A 207 -16.79 -7.12 -9.74
C ARG A 207 -18.15 -7.43 -9.15
N VAL A 208 -18.27 -7.19 -7.85
CA VAL A 208 -19.54 -7.15 -7.15
C VAL A 208 -19.63 -5.79 -6.47
N ASN A 209 -20.68 -5.04 -6.80
CA ASN A 209 -21.06 -3.82 -6.10
C ASN A 209 -22.24 -4.16 -5.19
N PHE A 210 -22.14 -3.82 -3.92
CA PHE A 210 -23.16 -4.04 -2.89
C PHE A 210 -23.63 -2.73 -2.24
N ALA A 211 -23.45 -1.60 -2.94
CA ALA A 211 -23.95 -0.30 -2.51
C ALA A 211 -25.49 -0.35 -2.33
N PRO A 212 -26.05 0.38 -1.35
CA PRO A 212 -27.49 0.43 -1.14
C PRO A 212 -28.22 0.90 -2.41
N ALA A 213 -29.17 0.10 -2.89
CA ALA A 213 -29.99 0.46 -4.03
C ALA A 213 -31.01 1.56 -3.66
N VAL A 214 -31.26 2.50 -4.57
CA VAL A 214 -32.38 3.43 -4.44
C VAL A 214 -33.68 2.63 -4.60
N LEU A 215 -34.40 2.42 -3.51
CA LEU A 215 -35.80 2.00 -3.57
C LEU A 215 -36.58 3.14 -4.24
N GLN A 216 -36.91 2.98 -5.52
CA GLN A 216 -37.95 3.81 -6.13
C GLN A 216 -39.28 3.44 -5.48
N VAL A 217 -39.67 4.21 -4.47
CA VAL A 217 -41.05 4.18 -3.98
C VAL A 217 -41.90 4.80 -5.07
N THR A 218 -42.55 3.95 -5.86
CA THR A 218 -43.58 4.37 -6.81
C THR A 218 -44.75 4.91 -5.99
N ARG A 219 -45.11 6.17 -6.22
CA ARG A 219 -46.23 6.85 -5.55
C ARG A 219 -47.49 6.71 -6.38
#